data_AF-A0A2X2VQ28-F1
#
_entry.id   AF-A0A2X2VQ28-F1
#
_cell.length_a   1.000
_cell.length_b   1.000
_cell.length_c   1.000
_cell.angle_alpha   90.00
_cell.angle_beta   90.00
_cell.angle_gamma   90.00
#
_symmetry.space_group_name_H-M   'P 1'
#
loop_
_entity.id
_entity.type
_entity.pdbx_description
1 polymer ?
#
loop_
_entity_poly.entity_id
_entity_poly.type
_entity_poly.pdbx_seq_one_letter_code
_entity_poly.pdbx_strand_id
1 'polypeptide(L)'
;MELENFKELWNKDTGQEPPEISLEKQREIHSPLQMLKINMKTEFWLMVVTLPLLLTSFPFASTDSNIRTISTFVTILTIAFMTYFYSRFLKLYTLLQKNSINTNYDLFNLKTQLLISKEIYISYYISYIPLAFLLSLIKINFHFDMEYNLSIFGISFLITLLLLCFIIKYWIYYMYGRYIDDVVYLIDELNEVDLKPRTEKKKTWFERSQKYFMNKFGIRGNILNTVIWYVSVYIFIILFLTLVLLIIIIAGAKLDILDIGSLQRALNKMN
;
A
#
# COMPACT_ATOMS: atom_id res chain seq x y z
N MET A 1 3.06 -18.46 -14.21
CA MET A 1 3.02 -18.36 -15.68
C MET A 1 4.30 -19.01 -16.16
N GLU A 2 4.21 -19.92 -17.13
CA GLU A 2 5.32 -20.78 -17.54
C GLU A 2 6.17 -20.13 -18.63
N LEU A 3 7.46 -20.44 -18.63
CA LEU A 3 8.46 -19.84 -19.53
C LEU A 3 8.18 -20.15 -21.02
N GLU A 4 7.38 -21.18 -21.29
CA GLU A 4 7.03 -21.63 -22.63
C GLU A 4 6.10 -20.63 -23.34
N ASN A 5 5.10 -20.08 -22.63
CA ASN A 5 4.23 -19.04 -23.18
C ASN A 5 5.03 -17.77 -23.58
N PHE A 6 6.15 -17.50 -22.91
CA PHE A 6 7.03 -16.39 -23.27
C PHE A 6 7.78 -16.63 -24.58
N LYS A 7 8.21 -17.88 -24.84
CA LYS A 7 8.96 -18.24 -26.04
C LYS A 7 8.08 -18.22 -27.29
N GLU A 8 6.81 -18.61 -27.13
CA GLU A 8 5.82 -18.62 -28.21
C GLU A 8 5.46 -17.21 -28.69
N LEU A 9 5.23 -16.28 -27.74
CA LEU A 9 4.98 -14.86 -28.03
C LEU A 9 6.18 -14.20 -28.73
N TRP A 10 7.40 -14.51 -28.30
CA TRP A 10 8.63 -13.97 -28.89
C TRP A 10 8.82 -14.42 -30.35
N ASN A 11 8.51 -15.69 -30.65
CA ASN A 11 8.63 -16.22 -32.01
C ASN A 11 7.55 -15.67 -32.97
N LYS A 12 6.36 -15.33 -32.47
CA LYS A 12 5.30 -14.66 -33.24
C LYS A 12 5.69 -13.23 -33.68
N ASP A 13 6.55 -12.55 -32.92
CA ASP A 13 6.96 -11.14 -33.15
C ASP A 13 8.12 -10.98 -34.16
N THR A 14 8.81 -12.08 -34.52
CA THR A 14 9.95 -12.08 -35.45
C THR A 14 9.58 -12.01 -36.94
N GLY A 15 8.29 -12.01 -37.30
CA GLY A 15 7.82 -11.96 -38.69
C GLY A 15 7.06 -10.68 -39.03
N GLN A 16 7.59 -9.91 -39.99
CA GLN A 16 6.98 -8.81 -40.76
C GLN A 16 5.91 -7.96 -40.04
N GLU A 17 6.33 -6.75 -39.64
CA GLU A 17 5.54 -5.65 -39.06
C GLU A 17 4.62 -6.03 -37.89
N PRO A 18 4.92 -5.55 -36.66
CA PRO A 18 4.08 -5.87 -35.51
C PRO A 18 2.64 -5.44 -35.81
N PRO A 19 1.64 -6.33 -35.69
CA PRO A 19 0.28 -6.02 -36.10
C PRO A 19 -0.21 -4.80 -35.31
N GLU A 20 -0.62 -3.75 -36.03
CA GLU A 20 -1.15 -2.54 -35.42
C GLU A 20 -2.46 -2.87 -34.69
N ILE A 21 -2.50 -2.54 -33.40
CA ILE A 21 -3.66 -2.79 -32.53
C ILE A 21 -4.81 -1.90 -33.00
N SER A 22 -6.04 -2.44 -33.09
CA SER A 22 -7.22 -1.66 -33.46
C SER A 22 -7.46 -0.51 -32.48
N LEU A 23 -7.91 0.65 -32.99
CA LEU A 23 -8.14 1.86 -32.20
C LEU A 23 -9.12 1.65 -31.03
N GLU A 24 -10.10 0.76 -31.18
CA GLU A 24 -11.06 0.43 -30.13
C GLU A 24 -10.38 -0.32 -28.97
N LYS A 25 -9.53 -1.32 -29.28
CA LYS A 25 -8.77 -2.05 -28.27
C LYS A 25 -7.72 -1.17 -27.60
N GLN A 26 -7.10 -0.24 -28.33
CA GLN A 26 -6.26 0.79 -27.72
C GLN A 26 -7.06 1.62 -26.71
N ARG A 27 -8.28 2.05 -27.05
CA ARG A 27 -9.14 2.82 -26.14
C ARG A 27 -9.53 2.04 -24.88
N GLU A 28 -9.81 0.74 -25.00
CA GLU A 28 -10.09 -0.14 -23.87
C GLU A 28 -8.92 -0.23 -22.88
N ILE A 29 -7.67 -0.32 -23.37
CA ILE A 29 -6.46 -0.36 -22.53
C ILE A 29 -6.17 1.01 -21.91
N HIS A 30 -6.42 2.11 -22.64
CA HIS A 30 -6.15 3.45 -22.15
C HIS A 30 -7.00 3.81 -20.91
N SER A 31 -8.22 3.29 -20.79
CA SER A 31 -9.11 3.55 -19.66
C SER A 31 -8.53 3.11 -18.28
N PRO A 32 -8.18 1.83 -18.05
CA PRO A 32 -7.56 1.41 -16.78
C PRO A 32 -6.18 2.05 -16.57
N LEU A 33 -5.41 2.31 -17.63
CA LEU A 33 -4.13 3.04 -17.51
C LEU A 33 -4.29 4.49 -17.07
N GLN A 34 -5.33 5.19 -17.53
CA GLN A 34 -5.66 6.53 -17.07
C GLN A 34 -6.02 6.52 -15.58
N MET A 35 -6.78 5.52 -15.15
CA MET A 35 -7.14 5.39 -13.75
C MET A 35 -5.94 5.09 -12.86
N LEU A 36 -5.04 4.22 -13.33
CA LEU A 36 -3.75 3.96 -12.70
C LEU A 36 -2.95 5.27 -12.54
N LYS A 37 -2.83 6.08 -13.59
CA LYS A 37 -2.15 7.38 -13.56
C LYS A 37 -2.76 8.35 -12.55
N ILE A 38 -4.10 8.42 -12.47
CA ILE A 38 -4.80 9.29 -11.49
C ILE A 38 -4.53 8.82 -10.06
N ASN A 39 -4.62 7.52 -9.80
CA ASN A 39 -4.37 6.94 -8.50
C ASN A 39 -2.93 7.16 -8.05
N MET A 40 -1.97 6.93 -8.96
CA MET A 40 -0.55 7.23 -8.76
C MET A 40 -0.33 8.70 -8.35
N LYS A 41 -0.90 9.65 -9.09
CA LYS A 41 -0.78 11.08 -8.78
C LYS A 41 -1.42 11.43 -7.44
N THR A 42 -2.55 10.83 -7.11
CA THR A 42 -3.25 11.06 -5.84
C THR A 42 -2.42 10.58 -4.66
N GLU A 43 -1.84 9.38 -4.77
CA GLU A 43 -0.98 8.82 -3.74
C GLU A 43 0.29 9.65 -3.52
N PHE A 44 0.89 10.17 -4.59
CA PHE A 44 2.01 11.10 -4.46
C PHE A 44 1.66 12.32 -3.60
N TRP A 45 0.51 12.96 -3.87
CA TRP A 45 0.08 14.11 -3.07
C TRP A 45 -0.26 13.72 -1.63
N LEU A 46 -0.88 12.56 -1.41
CA LEU A 46 -1.11 12.04 -0.07
C LEU A 46 0.21 11.81 0.68
N MET A 47 1.21 11.22 0.04
CA MET A 47 2.54 11.02 0.63
C MET A 47 3.22 12.36 0.95
N VAL A 48 3.19 13.33 0.03
CA VAL A 48 3.80 14.66 0.24
C VAL A 48 3.18 15.37 1.44
N VAL A 49 1.90 15.15 1.73
CA VAL A 49 1.23 15.70 2.92
C VAL A 49 1.54 14.88 4.16
N THR A 50 1.40 13.55 4.11
CA THR A 50 1.46 12.70 5.31
C THR A 50 2.87 12.42 5.81
N LEU A 51 3.86 12.37 4.91
CA LEU A 51 5.24 12.03 5.26
C LEU A 51 5.91 13.11 6.12
N PRO A 52 5.81 14.42 5.81
CA PRO A 52 6.26 15.47 6.73
C PRO A 52 5.53 15.42 8.08
N LEU A 53 4.22 15.17 8.08
CA LEU A 53 3.43 15.01 9.31
C LEU A 53 3.99 13.88 10.19
N LEU A 54 4.35 12.74 9.61
CA LEU A 54 5.00 11.62 10.31
C LEU A 54 6.41 11.97 10.82
N LEU A 55 7.18 12.73 10.04
CA LEU A 55 8.57 13.07 10.35
C LEU A 55 8.72 14.30 11.25
N THR A 56 7.70 15.15 11.43
CA THR A 56 7.81 16.38 12.26
C THR A 56 8.22 16.11 13.71
N SER A 57 7.94 14.93 14.24
CA SER A 57 8.32 14.53 15.61
C SER A 57 9.60 13.69 15.68
N PHE A 58 10.16 13.24 14.55
CA PHE A 58 11.22 12.22 14.50
C PHE A 58 12.41 12.72 13.66
N PRO A 59 13.68 12.47 14.03
CA PRO A 59 14.22 11.58 15.08
C PRO A 59 14.39 12.23 16.46
N PHE A 60 13.95 13.47 16.65
CA PHE A 60 14.19 14.25 17.88
C PHE A 60 13.19 13.99 19.02
N ALA A 61 12.36 12.95 18.90
CA ALA A 61 11.35 12.60 19.90
C ALA A 61 11.93 12.18 21.26
N SER A 62 13.19 11.74 21.32
CA SER A 62 13.85 11.27 22.54
C SER A 62 15.01 12.17 22.95
N THR A 63 15.13 12.41 24.26
CA THR A 63 16.25 13.13 24.88
C THR A 63 17.51 12.27 25.01
N ASP A 64 17.38 10.94 24.93
CA ASP A 64 18.50 10.00 24.99
C ASP A 64 19.33 10.03 23.69
N SER A 65 20.64 10.25 23.81
CA SER A 65 21.56 10.36 22.68
C SER A 65 21.69 9.08 21.86
N ASN A 66 21.62 7.90 22.49
CA ASN A 66 21.71 6.61 21.82
C ASN A 66 20.43 6.34 21.01
N ILE A 67 19.27 6.54 21.63
CA ILE A 67 17.96 6.38 20.97
C ILE A 67 17.84 7.36 19.80
N ARG A 68 18.28 8.61 19.98
CA ARG A 68 18.28 9.63 18.93
C ARG A 68 19.19 9.24 17.75
N THR A 69 20.36 8.65 18.03
CA THR A 69 21.30 8.20 16.99
C THR A 69 20.69 7.06 16.17
N ILE A 70 20.18 6.02 16.83
CA ILE A 70 19.48 4.89 16.18
C ILE A 70 18.29 5.39 15.36
N SER A 71 17.48 6.28 15.94
CA SER A 71 16.34 6.92 15.28
C SER A 71 16.74 7.66 14.03
N THR A 72 17.84 8.40 14.06
CA THR A 72 18.36 9.14 12.91
C THR A 72 18.77 8.18 11.80
N PHE A 73 19.53 7.12 12.12
CA PHE A 73 19.94 6.11 11.13
C PHE A 73 18.74 5.40 10.48
N VAL A 74 17.76 4.97 11.28
CA VAL A 74 16.54 4.33 10.76
C VAL A 74 15.75 5.29 9.89
N THR A 75 15.64 6.57 10.28
CA THR A 75 14.98 7.60 9.45
C THR A 75 15.65 7.73 8.09
N ILE A 76 16.98 7.90 8.08
CA ILE A 76 17.76 8.07 6.84
C ILE A 76 17.61 6.85 5.95
N LEU A 77 17.70 5.65 6.53
CA LEU A 77 17.55 4.40 5.79
C LEU A 77 16.13 4.25 5.21
N THR A 78 15.09 4.56 5.99
CA THR A 78 13.71 4.56 5.51
C THR A 78 13.54 5.56 4.37
N ILE A 79 14.02 6.80 4.50
CA ILE A 79 13.94 7.82 3.44
C ILE A 79 14.68 7.36 2.19
N ALA A 80 15.85 6.72 2.32
CA ALA A 80 16.61 6.18 1.21
C ALA A 80 15.81 5.09 0.46
N PHE A 81 15.22 4.14 1.18
CA PHE A 81 14.35 3.13 0.58
C PHE A 81 13.10 3.73 -0.07
N MET A 82 12.43 4.68 0.58
CA MET A 82 11.29 5.39 0.01
C MET A 82 11.66 6.07 -1.29
N THR A 83 12.79 6.78 -1.31
CA THR A 83 13.28 7.48 -2.51
C THR A 83 13.60 6.48 -3.63
N TYR A 84 14.23 5.36 -3.30
CA TYR A 84 14.53 4.29 -4.26
C TYR A 84 13.26 3.72 -4.89
N PHE A 85 12.30 3.26 -4.07
CA PHE A 85 11.06 2.68 -4.59
C PHE A 85 10.23 3.72 -5.34
N TYR A 86 10.19 4.96 -4.86
CA TYR A 86 9.49 6.05 -5.53
C TYR A 86 10.13 6.42 -6.88
N SER A 87 11.45 6.32 -7.02
CA SER A 87 12.11 6.53 -8.32
C SER A 87 11.65 5.51 -9.37
N ARG A 88 11.42 4.26 -8.96
CA ARG A 88 10.90 3.19 -9.84
C ARG A 88 9.44 3.46 -10.22
N PHE A 89 8.65 3.96 -9.27
CA PHE A 89 7.29 4.42 -9.51
C PHE A 89 7.24 5.56 -10.54
N LEU A 90 8.13 6.56 -10.45
CA LEU A 90 8.23 7.63 -11.43
C LEU A 90 8.61 7.12 -12.82
N LYS A 91 9.50 6.13 -12.91
CA LYS A 91 9.86 5.50 -14.18
C LYS A 91 8.64 4.85 -14.84
N LEU A 92 7.81 4.13 -14.07
CA LEU A 92 6.55 3.58 -14.58
C LEU A 92 5.61 4.72 -15.02
N TYR A 93 5.42 5.74 -14.19
CA TYR A 93 4.53 6.85 -14.52
C TYR A 93 4.91 7.53 -15.84
N THR A 94 6.20 7.79 -16.05
CA THR A 94 6.73 8.36 -17.31
C THR A 94 6.51 7.41 -18.49
N LEU A 95 6.65 6.10 -18.30
CA LEU A 95 6.33 5.10 -19.33
C LEU A 95 4.84 5.16 -19.69
N LEU A 96 3.95 5.20 -18.69
CA LEU A 96 2.50 5.31 -18.91
C LEU A 96 2.07 6.61 -19.58
N GLN A 97 2.87 7.68 -19.51
CA GLN A 97 2.61 8.93 -20.21
C GLN A 97 2.98 8.90 -21.69
N LYS A 98 3.90 8.03 -22.10
CA LYS A 98 4.21 7.85 -23.53
C LYS A 98 3.03 7.13 -24.18
N ASN A 99 2.29 7.82 -25.03
CA ASN A 99 1.07 7.33 -25.68
C ASN A 99 1.33 6.30 -26.81
N SER A 100 2.55 5.77 -26.94
CA SER A 100 2.89 4.79 -27.96
C SER A 100 2.70 3.37 -27.42
N ILE A 101 1.46 2.90 -27.41
CA ILE A 101 1.15 1.47 -27.29
C ILE A 101 0.76 1.02 -28.69
N ASN A 102 1.71 1.10 -29.62
CA ASN A 102 1.41 0.91 -31.04
C ASN A 102 1.78 -0.51 -31.50
N THR A 103 2.66 -1.18 -30.76
CA THR A 103 3.18 -2.50 -31.12
C THR A 103 2.92 -3.55 -30.04
N ASN A 104 2.92 -4.83 -30.42
CA ASN A 104 2.86 -5.95 -29.47
C ASN A 104 4.05 -5.93 -28.49
N TYR A 105 5.23 -5.52 -28.94
CA TYR A 105 6.39 -5.30 -28.09
C TYR A 105 6.11 -4.27 -26.98
N ASP A 106 5.44 -3.15 -27.30
CA ASP A 106 5.07 -2.13 -26.32
C ASP A 106 4.07 -2.68 -25.30
N LEU A 107 3.08 -3.47 -25.73
CA LEU A 107 2.13 -4.15 -24.84
C LEU A 107 2.84 -5.13 -23.90
N PHE A 108 3.77 -5.94 -24.43
CA PHE A 108 4.50 -6.90 -23.64
C PHE A 108 5.41 -6.23 -22.60
N ASN A 109 6.14 -5.19 -23.01
CA ASN A 109 6.96 -4.39 -22.11
C ASN A 109 6.09 -3.72 -21.04
N LEU A 110 4.94 -3.14 -21.41
CA LEU A 110 3.97 -2.57 -20.48
C LEU A 110 3.50 -3.60 -19.44
N LYS A 111 3.06 -4.78 -19.88
CA LYS A 111 2.64 -5.89 -19.01
C LYS A 111 3.73 -6.23 -17.98
N THR A 112 4.95 -6.43 -18.45
CA THR A 112 6.09 -6.78 -17.59
C THR A 112 6.38 -5.69 -16.57
N GLN A 113 6.40 -4.42 -16.99
CA GLN A 113 6.63 -3.28 -16.11
C GLN A 113 5.53 -3.11 -15.05
N LEU A 114 4.26 -3.35 -15.42
CA LEU A 114 3.14 -3.29 -14.47
C LEU A 114 3.23 -4.38 -13.40
N LEU A 115 3.56 -5.61 -13.77
CA LEU A 115 3.73 -6.72 -12.82
C LEU A 115 4.89 -6.48 -11.85
N ILE A 116 6.04 -6.04 -12.36
CA ILE A 116 7.19 -5.66 -11.52
C ILE A 116 6.81 -4.52 -10.58
N SER A 117 6.08 -3.53 -11.09
CA SER A 117 5.70 -2.38 -10.29
C SER A 117 4.76 -2.76 -9.16
N LYS A 118 3.82 -3.71 -9.37
CA LYS A 118 2.93 -4.25 -8.33
C LYS A 118 3.71 -4.73 -7.10
N GLU A 119 4.81 -5.44 -7.29
CA GLU A 119 5.67 -5.92 -6.20
C GLU A 119 6.50 -4.79 -5.56
N ILE A 120 6.94 -3.82 -6.36
CA ILE A 120 7.62 -2.61 -5.87
C ILE A 120 6.69 -1.80 -4.95
N TYR A 121 5.40 -1.69 -5.28
CA TYR A 121 4.42 -1.04 -4.39
C TYR A 121 4.34 -1.73 -3.03
N ILE A 122 4.23 -3.05 -3.02
CA ILE A 122 4.19 -3.82 -1.76
C ILE A 122 5.45 -3.53 -0.94
N SER A 123 6.62 -3.56 -1.58
CA SER A 123 7.91 -3.29 -0.94
C SER A 123 8.01 -1.88 -0.38
N TYR A 124 7.49 -0.88 -1.11
CA TYR A 124 7.40 0.51 -0.64
C TYR A 124 6.62 0.60 0.68
N TYR A 125 5.41 0.03 0.75
CA TYR A 125 4.62 0.03 1.99
C TYR A 125 5.29 -0.72 3.15
N ILE A 126 5.97 -1.84 2.88
CA ILE A 126 6.69 -2.62 3.90
C ILE A 126 7.86 -1.83 4.50
N SER A 127 8.51 -0.95 3.73
CA SER A 127 9.66 -0.18 4.23
C SER A 127 9.30 0.88 5.29
N TYR A 128 8.01 1.14 5.54
CA TYR A 128 7.54 1.94 6.68
C TYR A 128 7.54 1.17 8.01
N ILE A 129 7.55 -0.17 8.00
CA ILE A 129 7.41 -0.99 9.20
C ILE A 129 8.52 -0.73 10.23
N PRO A 130 9.82 -0.70 9.87
CA PRO A 130 10.89 -0.43 10.84
C PRO A 130 10.74 0.92 11.53
N LEU A 131 10.33 1.96 10.78
CA LEU A 131 10.10 3.29 11.31
C LEU A 131 8.94 3.30 12.32
N ALA A 132 7.82 2.66 11.96
CA ALA A 132 6.65 2.55 12.84
C ALA A 132 6.95 1.74 14.13
N PHE A 133 7.74 0.69 14.02
CA PHE A 133 8.19 -0.11 15.16
C PHE A 133 9.02 0.73 16.14
N LEU A 134 10.03 1.45 15.63
CA LEU A 134 10.88 2.29 16.46
C LEU A 134 10.12 3.42 17.13
N LEU A 135 9.19 4.07 16.40
CA LEU A 135 8.31 5.09 16.96
C LEU A 135 7.45 4.54 18.13
N SER A 136 6.97 3.31 17.99
CA SER A 136 6.17 2.64 19.02
C SER A 136 7.02 2.37 20.27
N LEU A 137 8.26 1.91 20.10
CA LEU A 137 9.19 1.66 21.22
C LEU A 137 9.51 2.94 21.99
N ILE A 138 9.74 4.07 21.30
CA ILE A 138 10.09 5.35 21.95
C ILE A 138 8.91 5.89 22.77
N LYS A 139 7.69 5.85 22.22
CA LYS A 139 6.50 6.34 22.92
C LYS A 139 6.16 5.54 24.17
N ILE A 140 6.48 4.25 24.18
CA ILE A 140 6.12 3.35 25.27
C ILE A 140 7.07 3.48 26.47
N ASN A 141 8.19 4.20 26.34
CA ASN A 141 9.21 4.48 27.37
C ASN A 141 9.14 3.49 28.55
N PHE A 142 9.71 2.29 28.37
CA PHE A 142 9.64 1.11 29.24
C PHE A 142 10.05 1.39 30.71
N HIS A 143 9.22 2.12 31.47
CA HIS A 143 9.47 2.50 32.85
C HIS A 143 8.70 1.64 33.88
N PHE A 144 7.95 0.64 33.43
CA PHE A 144 7.21 -0.29 34.29
C PHE A 144 7.58 -1.74 33.97
N ASP A 145 7.42 -2.64 34.96
CA ASP A 145 7.81 -4.06 34.96
C ASP A 145 8.01 -4.66 33.56
N MET A 146 9.28 -4.89 33.22
CA MET A 146 9.73 -5.19 31.87
C MET A 146 9.04 -6.42 31.25
N GLU A 147 8.67 -7.41 32.07
CA GLU A 147 8.15 -8.68 31.56
C GLU A 147 6.71 -8.57 31.04
N TYR A 148 5.78 -8.03 31.83
CA TYR A 148 4.38 -7.91 31.44
C TYR A 148 4.16 -6.90 30.30
N ASN A 149 4.90 -5.79 30.33
CA ASN A 149 4.77 -4.76 29.30
C ASN A 149 5.33 -5.20 27.95
N LEU A 150 6.39 -6.00 27.94
CA LEU A 150 6.98 -6.50 26.69
C LEU A 150 6.09 -7.55 26.02
N SER A 151 5.42 -8.41 26.78
CA SER A 151 4.44 -9.36 26.24
C SER A 151 3.20 -8.65 25.67
N ILE A 152 2.63 -7.68 26.40
CA ILE A 152 1.47 -6.89 25.93
C ILE A 152 1.83 -6.08 24.69
N PHE A 153 3.00 -5.43 24.69
CA PHE A 153 3.52 -4.73 23.53
C PHE A 153 3.72 -5.66 22.34
N GLY A 154 4.37 -6.81 22.53
CA GLY A 154 4.63 -7.77 21.46
C GLY A 154 3.35 -8.29 20.81
N ILE A 155 2.34 -8.67 21.62
CA ILE A 155 1.06 -9.17 21.12
C ILE A 155 0.28 -8.05 20.40
N SER A 156 0.19 -6.86 20.99
CA SER A 156 -0.51 -5.72 20.37
C SER A 156 0.17 -5.26 19.08
N PHE A 157 1.50 -5.24 19.05
CA PHE A 157 2.29 -4.93 17.86
C PHE A 157 2.09 -5.97 16.76
N LEU A 158 2.08 -7.27 17.10
CA LEU A 158 1.81 -8.35 16.14
C LEU A 158 0.40 -8.24 15.53
N ILE A 159 -0.63 -8.00 16.35
CA ILE A 159 -2.00 -7.78 15.87
C ILE A 159 -2.05 -6.57 14.94
N THR A 160 -1.35 -5.49 15.30
CA THR A 160 -1.25 -4.28 14.47
C THR A 160 -0.59 -4.57 13.12
N LEU A 161 0.51 -5.33 13.11
CA LEU A 161 1.19 -5.72 11.87
C LEU A 161 0.30 -6.59 10.96
N LEU A 162 -0.43 -7.56 11.52
CA LEU A 162 -1.36 -8.39 10.75
C LEU A 162 -2.48 -7.55 10.13
N LEU A 163 -3.06 -6.63 10.90
CA LEU A 163 -4.07 -5.70 10.42
C LEU A 163 -3.53 -4.81 9.29
N LEU A 164 -2.34 -4.22 9.48
CA LEU A 164 -1.68 -3.40 8.47
C LEU A 164 -1.40 -4.19 7.19
N CYS A 165 -0.88 -5.42 7.29
CA CYS A 165 -0.67 -6.29 6.14
C CYS A 165 -1.96 -6.55 5.35
N PHE A 166 -3.07 -6.80 6.04
CA PHE A 166 -4.37 -7.00 5.40
C PHE A 166 -4.85 -5.73 4.68
N ILE A 167 -4.77 -4.58 5.36
CA ILE A 167 -5.20 -3.28 4.81
C ILE A 167 -4.33 -2.86 3.63
N ILE A 168 -3.01 -3.01 3.71
CA ILE A 168 -2.08 -2.68 2.62
C ILE A 168 -2.36 -3.56 1.40
N LYS A 169 -2.55 -4.88 1.58
CA LYS A 169 -2.94 -5.78 0.48
C LYS A 169 -4.26 -5.36 -0.15
N TYR A 170 -5.25 -5.00 0.67
CA TYR A 170 -6.52 -4.48 0.19
C TYR A 170 -6.32 -3.20 -0.62
N TRP A 171 -5.61 -2.21 -0.06
CA TRP A 171 -5.32 -0.93 -0.71
C TRP A 171 -4.61 -1.08 -2.05
N ILE A 172 -3.53 -1.87 -2.10
CA ILE A 172 -2.75 -2.12 -3.33
C ILE A 172 -3.62 -2.79 -4.39
N TYR A 173 -4.47 -3.75 -3.99
CA TYR A 173 -5.38 -4.40 -4.93
C TYR A 173 -6.33 -3.40 -5.60
N TYR A 174 -6.95 -2.48 -4.85
CA TYR A 174 -7.91 -1.54 -5.44
C TYR A 174 -7.27 -0.35 -6.15
N MET A 175 -6.15 0.15 -5.64
CA MET A 175 -5.49 1.30 -6.24
C MET A 175 -4.72 0.94 -7.52
N TYR A 176 -4.15 -0.28 -7.57
CA TYR A 176 -3.25 -0.71 -8.64
C TYR A 176 -3.64 -2.07 -9.20
N GLY A 177 -3.71 -3.08 -8.33
CA GLY A 177 -3.80 -4.50 -8.71
C GLY A 177 -4.93 -4.79 -9.69
N ARG A 178 -6.13 -4.28 -9.42
CA ARG A 178 -7.30 -4.45 -10.30
C ARG A 178 -7.08 -3.86 -11.70
N TYR A 179 -6.59 -2.62 -11.78
CA TYR A 179 -6.35 -1.96 -13.08
C TYR A 179 -5.21 -2.63 -13.84
N ILE A 180 -4.19 -3.09 -13.13
CA ILE A 180 -3.10 -3.89 -13.71
C ILE A 180 -3.65 -5.21 -14.24
N ASP A 181 -4.44 -5.92 -13.45
CA ASP A 181 -5.03 -7.21 -13.85
C ASP A 181 -5.98 -7.02 -15.06
N ASP A 182 -6.76 -5.93 -15.11
CA ASP A 182 -7.60 -5.58 -16.27
C ASP A 182 -6.73 -5.30 -17.52
N VAL A 183 -5.62 -4.56 -17.40
CA VAL A 183 -4.69 -4.31 -18.53
C VAL A 183 -4.01 -5.60 -18.99
N VAL A 184 -3.54 -6.44 -18.05
CA VAL A 184 -2.92 -7.73 -18.35
C VAL A 184 -3.90 -8.63 -19.10
N TYR A 185 -5.16 -8.67 -18.66
CA TYR A 185 -6.21 -9.43 -19.33
C TYR A 185 -6.45 -8.95 -20.76
N LEU A 186 -6.56 -7.64 -20.98
CA LEU A 186 -6.73 -7.07 -22.32
C LEU A 186 -5.53 -7.38 -23.24
N ILE A 187 -4.31 -7.40 -22.68
CA ILE A 187 -3.10 -7.78 -23.42
C ILE A 187 -3.10 -9.27 -23.76
N ASP A 188 -3.55 -10.13 -22.84
CA ASP A 188 -3.62 -11.58 -23.08
C ASP A 188 -4.72 -11.92 -24.09
N GLU A 189 -5.86 -11.22 -24.06
CA GLU A 189 -6.92 -11.29 -25.07
C GLU A 189 -6.41 -10.92 -26.47
N LEU A 190 -5.64 -9.83 -26.58
CA LEU A 190 -5.06 -9.39 -27.85
C LEU A 190 -4.03 -10.37 -28.44
N ASN A 191 -3.32 -11.09 -27.57
CA ASN A 191 -2.30 -12.05 -27.99
C ASN A 191 -2.83 -13.48 -28.14
N GLU A 192 -4.14 -13.69 -27.97
CA GLU A 192 -4.80 -15.01 -27.99
C GLU A 192 -4.20 -16.02 -26.99
N VAL A 193 -3.61 -15.52 -25.90
CA VAL A 193 -2.99 -16.36 -24.86
C VAL A 193 -4.06 -16.79 -23.86
N ASP A 194 -4.16 -18.10 -23.62
CA ASP A 194 -5.12 -18.79 -22.73
C ASP A 194 -5.84 -17.86 -21.73
N LEU A 195 -7.07 -17.50 -22.11
CA LEU A 195 -7.94 -16.63 -21.35
C LEU A 195 -8.42 -17.36 -20.08
N LYS A 196 -7.81 -17.09 -18.94
CA LYS A 196 -8.43 -17.45 -17.66
C LYS A 196 -9.80 -16.76 -17.58
N PRO A 197 -10.89 -17.48 -17.27
CA PRO A 197 -12.23 -16.90 -17.23
C PRO A 197 -12.26 -15.75 -16.23
N ARG A 198 -12.79 -14.60 -16.67
CA ARG A 198 -12.92 -13.40 -15.86
C ARG A 198 -13.80 -13.73 -14.65
N THR A 199 -13.18 -13.89 -13.49
CA THR A 199 -13.92 -14.14 -12.27
C THR A 199 -14.64 -12.85 -11.91
N GLU A 200 -15.97 -12.80 -12.09
CA GLU A 200 -16.78 -11.68 -11.65
C GLU A 200 -16.73 -11.57 -10.12
N LYS A 201 -15.75 -10.81 -9.62
CA LYS A 201 -15.64 -10.55 -8.19
C LYS A 201 -16.78 -9.64 -7.76
N LYS A 202 -17.44 -9.98 -6.65
CA LYS A 202 -18.51 -9.16 -6.06
C LYS A 202 -17.99 -7.75 -5.82
N LYS A 203 -18.76 -6.75 -6.27
CA LYS A 203 -18.40 -5.33 -6.10
C LYS A 203 -18.31 -4.97 -4.62
N THR A 204 -17.11 -4.59 -4.19
CA THR A 204 -16.83 -4.25 -2.80
C THR A 204 -17.29 -2.84 -2.45
N TRP A 205 -17.26 -2.50 -1.16
CA TRP A 205 -17.67 -1.19 -0.65
C TRP A 205 -16.87 -0.04 -1.28
N PHE A 206 -15.56 -0.22 -1.48
CA PHE A 206 -14.72 0.76 -2.18
C PHE A 206 -15.21 1.01 -3.61
N GLU A 207 -15.53 -0.04 -4.36
CA GLU A 207 -15.98 0.11 -5.75
C GLU A 207 -17.36 0.74 -5.88
N ARG A 208 -18.27 0.41 -4.95
CA ARG A 208 -19.62 1.00 -4.92
C ARG A 208 -19.55 2.50 -4.67
N SER A 209 -18.76 2.90 -3.68
CA SER A 209 -18.54 4.31 -3.35
C SER A 209 -17.79 5.03 -4.46
N GLN A 210 -16.73 4.44 -5.02
CA GLN A 210 -16.01 4.98 -6.17
C GLN A 210 -16.95 5.23 -7.35
N LYS A 211 -17.80 4.27 -7.71
CA LYS A 211 -18.78 4.42 -8.80
C LYS A 211 -19.76 5.56 -8.51
N TYR A 212 -20.25 5.68 -7.28
CA TYR A 212 -21.14 6.77 -6.88
C TYR A 212 -20.47 8.15 -7.05
N PHE A 213 -19.25 8.31 -6.52
CA PHE A 213 -18.54 9.58 -6.63
C PHE A 213 -18.11 9.90 -8.06
N MET A 214 -17.70 8.90 -8.84
CA MET A 214 -17.38 9.07 -10.26
C MET A 214 -18.61 9.50 -11.08
N ASN A 215 -19.79 8.92 -10.82
CA ASN A 215 -21.02 9.31 -11.50
C ASN A 215 -21.41 10.76 -11.19
N LYS A 216 -21.14 11.25 -9.97
CA LYS A 216 -21.54 12.58 -9.54
C LYS A 216 -20.52 13.68 -9.88
N PHE A 217 -19.23 13.38 -9.81
CA PHE A 217 -18.14 14.37 -9.89
C PHE A 217 -17.01 13.99 -10.86
N GLY A 218 -17.18 12.92 -11.65
CA GLY A 218 -16.18 12.44 -12.61
C GLY A 218 -14.87 12.04 -11.93
N ILE A 219 -13.74 12.42 -12.55
CA ILE A 219 -12.39 12.12 -12.07
C ILE A 219 -12.13 12.71 -10.68
N ARG A 220 -12.63 13.93 -10.40
CA ARG A 220 -12.51 14.56 -9.07
C ARG A 220 -13.22 13.75 -8.00
N GLY A 221 -14.32 13.08 -8.35
CA GLY A 221 -15.03 12.16 -7.48
C GLY A 221 -14.19 10.95 -7.08
N ASN A 222 -13.42 10.37 -8.01
CA ASN A 222 -12.50 9.28 -7.67
C ASN A 222 -11.45 9.73 -6.64
N ILE A 223 -10.83 10.89 -6.87
CA ILE A 223 -9.84 11.46 -5.94
C ILE A 223 -10.46 11.65 -4.55
N LEU A 224 -11.66 12.23 -4.49
CA LEU A 224 -12.38 12.44 -3.23
C LEU A 224 -12.68 11.11 -2.52
N ASN A 225 -13.16 10.11 -3.25
CA ASN A 225 -13.43 8.78 -2.71
C ASN A 225 -12.16 8.15 -2.11
N THR A 226 -11.04 8.22 -2.82
CA THR A 226 -9.75 7.71 -2.35
C THR A 226 -9.30 8.41 -1.08
N VAL A 227 -9.40 9.73 -0.99
CA VAL A 227 -9.05 10.49 0.22
C VAL A 227 -9.96 10.12 1.40
N ILE A 228 -11.28 10.03 1.17
CA ILE A 228 -12.24 9.64 2.23
C ILE A 228 -11.91 8.24 2.75
N TRP A 229 -11.65 7.28 1.87
CA TRP A 229 -11.28 5.92 2.27
C TRP A 229 -9.95 5.89 3.03
N TYR A 230 -8.95 6.64 2.57
CA TYR A 230 -7.65 6.74 3.24
C TYR A 230 -7.83 7.22 4.70
N VAL A 231 -8.59 8.31 4.91
CA VAL A 231 -8.86 8.85 6.25
C VAL A 231 -9.73 7.88 7.08
N SER A 232 -10.75 7.28 6.47
CA SER A 232 -11.66 6.36 7.16
C SER A 232 -10.93 5.10 7.64
N VAL A 233 -10.01 4.56 6.83
CA VAL A 233 -9.16 3.42 7.21
C VAL A 233 -8.26 3.80 8.38
N TYR A 234 -7.69 5.00 8.39
CA TYR A 234 -6.87 5.48 9.50
C TYR A 234 -7.67 5.55 10.82
N ILE A 235 -8.87 6.13 10.77
CA ILE A 235 -9.80 6.18 11.92
C ILE A 235 -10.17 4.76 12.37
N PHE A 236 -10.49 3.88 11.42
CA PHE A 236 -10.82 2.48 11.72
C PHE A 236 -9.67 1.75 12.41
N ILE A 237 -8.43 1.93 11.96
CA ILE A 237 -7.25 1.34 12.63
C ILE A 237 -7.15 1.84 14.06
N ILE A 238 -7.28 3.14 14.31
CA ILE A 238 -7.21 3.71 15.67
C ILE A 238 -8.32 3.12 16.57
N LEU A 239 -9.56 3.09 16.09
CA LEU A 239 -10.70 2.56 16.85
C LEU A 239 -10.54 1.05 17.11
N PHE A 240 -10.07 0.29 16.12
CA PHE A 240 -9.83 -1.14 16.28
C PHE A 240 -8.72 -1.42 17.29
N LEU A 241 -7.60 -0.70 17.19
CA LEU A 241 -6.47 -0.89 18.11
C LEU A 241 -6.82 -0.48 19.54
N THR A 242 -7.55 0.62 19.73
CA THR A 242 -8.02 1.03 21.07
C THR A 242 -8.96 0.00 21.69
N LEU A 243 -9.87 -0.59 20.90
CA LEU A 243 -10.76 -1.65 21.35
C LEU A 243 -10.00 -2.94 21.69
N VAL A 244 -9.04 -3.35 20.86
CA VAL A 244 -8.18 -4.52 21.14
C VAL A 244 -7.39 -4.32 22.43
N LEU A 245 -6.79 -3.15 22.62
CA LEU A 245 -6.03 -2.83 23.82
C LEU A 245 -6.91 -2.85 25.08
N LEU A 246 -8.14 -2.33 24.99
CA LEU A 246 -9.12 -2.40 26.07
C LEU A 246 -9.52 -3.85 26.41
N ILE A 247 -9.72 -4.71 25.40
CA ILE A 247 -9.99 -6.13 25.61
C ILE A 247 -8.80 -6.82 26.30
N ILE A 248 -7.57 -6.54 25.86
CA ILE A 248 -6.35 -7.12 26.47
C ILE A 248 -6.24 -6.71 27.93
N ILE A 249 -6.50 -5.45 28.27
CA ILE A 249 -6.49 -4.97 29.66
C ILE A 249 -7.57 -5.68 30.49
N ILE A 250 -8.81 -5.77 30.00
CA ILE A 250 -9.90 -6.43 30.73
C ILE A 250 -9.62 -7.93 30.93
N ALA A 251 -9.12 -8.60 29.90
CA ALA A 251 -8.76 -10.02 29.97
C ALA A 251 -7.59 -10.26 30.93
N GLY A 252 -6.55 -9.44 30.86
CA GLY A 252 -5.40 -9.50 31.76
C GLY A 252 -5.79 -9.28 33.21
N ALA A 253 -6.70 -8.35 33.48
CA ALA A 253 -7.22 -8.11 34.82
C ALA A 253 -8.07 -9.27 35.35
N LYS A 254 -8.88 -9.91 34.50
CA LYS A 254 -9.69 -11.08 34.89
C LYS A 254 -8.87 -12.33 35.18
N LEU A 255 -7.70 -12.45 34.54
CA LEU A 255 -6.80 -13.60 34.69
C LEU A 255 -5.76 -13.40 35.81
N ASP A 256 -5.85 -12.30 36.57
CA ASP A 256 -4.88 -11.89 37.61
C ASP A 256 -3.44 -11.71 37.08
N ILE A 257 -3.31 -11.53 35.76
CA ILE A 257 -2.04 -11.27 35.05
C ILE A 257 -1.69 -9.77 35.15
N LEU A 258 -2.68 -8.91 35.35
CA LEU A 258 -2.53 -7.45 35.44
C LEU A 258 -3.24 -6.89 36.68
N ASP A 259 -2.47 -6.31 37.62
CA ASP A 259 -3.03 -5.57 38.75
C ASP A 259 -3.54 -4.18 38.29
N ILE A 260 -4.86 -4.03 38.24
CA ILE A 260 -5.54 -2.77 37.88
C ILE A 260 -5.06 -1.60 38.78
N GLY A 261 -4.78 -1.85 40.06
CA GLY A 261 -4.33 -0.85 41.01
C GLY A 261 -2.91 -0.34 40.72
N SER A 262 -2.06 -1.17 40.11
CA SER A 262 -0.75 -0.76 39.59
C SER A 262 -0.89 0.11 38.33
N LEU A 263 -1.81 -0.25 37.43
CA LEU A 263 -2.04 0.44 36.16
C LEU A 263 -2.63 1.85 36.38
N GLN A 264 -3.57 1.99 37.31
CA GLN A 264 -4.18 3.27 37.67
C GLN A 264 -3.18 4.21 38.36
N ARG A 265 -2.29 3.67 39.20
CA ARG A 265 -1.18 4.43 39.80
C ARG A 265 -0.16 4.89 38.75
N ALA A 266 0.11 4.08 37.74
CA ALA A 266 0.98 4.44 36.62
C ALA A 266 0.38 5.56 35.76
N LEU A 267 -0.92 5.47 35.42
CA LEU A 267 -1.62 6.49 34.64
C LEU A 267 -1.65 7.84 35.36
N ASN A 268 -1.92 7.84 36.66
CA ASN A 268 -1.91 9.05 37.49
C ASN A 268 -0.52 9.68 37.67
N LYS A 269 0.56 8.96 37.35
CA LYS A 269 1.94 9.45 37.43
C LYS A 269 2.42 10.10 36.13
N MET A 270 1.69 9.89 35.03
CA MET A 270 2.00 10.45 33.70
C MET A 270 1.20 11.74 33.39
N ASN A 271 0.17 12.04 34.19
CA ASN A 271 -0.58 13.30 34.17
C ASN A 271 -0.02 14.27 35.21
#